data_AF-A0A1C3FAY6-F1
#
_entry.id   AF-A0A1C3FAY6-F1
#
_cell.length_a   1.000
_cell.length_b   1.000
_cell.length_c   1.000
_cell.angle_alpha   90.00
_cell.angle_beta   90.00
_cell.angle_gamma   90.00
#
_symmetry.space_group_name_H-M   'P 1'
#
loop_
_entity.id
_entity.type
_entity.pdbx_description
1 polymer ?
#
loop_
_entity_poly.entity_id
_entity_poly.type
_entity_poly.pdbx_seq_one_letter_code
_entity_poly.pdbx_strand_id
1 'polypeptide(L)'
;METIKVNETKSMLSKVPEVTIFFWIIKVLCTTVGETFSDFLNVNVGLGLTLTTIIMGIAFVIMLYFQFKTTKYVSGIYWVTVVLISVFGTLVTDNLTDGIGVPLELSTVVFSVLLGLTFLFWYLSEKTLSVHSIYTRKRETFYWLTILFTFALGTAVGDLYSEQLGLGYLHTGIFVAIIIACSFLAWKLINLDSVLSFWVAYIFTRPLGASLGDFLSQPKEYGGLGFGTTVTSVIFLIPISAIIIFLAVTKCDTSPKIEIETVSPKQTSESKKNVLLQTFTVLVAFLIVGIGGYVWCNNNIVSKTDSSPTTLKGQLTDFIRIENDMLKYASSNNFTSAKTKADELEHDWDTSEPKLRKIDSSTWIQIDGTIDSVLSAVRSKNPDANKCKTVLQNSLNVLSESNNVAPSSNSLQTSSKLTSQSNPQTTSSTKLKGQLTDFITIENEMLNYVNLKNFTSAKKKADELENDWDTSEPKLRKIDSSTWIQIDGTIDSVLSAVRSNNPNSGECKSAIQNSTNILNGAN
;
A
#
# COMPACT_ATOMS: atom_id res chain seq x y z
N MET A 1 -34.13 12.14 62.74
CA MET A 1 -34.05 12.55 61.33
C MET A 1 -32.57 12.77 61.04
N GLU A 2 -31.86 11.67 60.75
CA GLU A 2 -30.41 11.68 60.53
C GLU A 2 -30.15 12.09 59.09
N THR A 3 -29.61 13.29 58.92
CA THR A 3 -29.11 13.79 57.64
C THR A 3 -27.85 13.02 57.27
N ILE A 4 -28.00 12.06 56.36
CA ILE A 4 -26.86 11.40 55.71
C ILE A 4 -26.06 12.47 54.98
N LYS A 5 -24.92 12.86 55.56
CA LYS A 5 -23.89 13.62 54.85
C LYS A 5 -23.35 12.75 53.73
N VAL A 6 -23.79 13.01 52.51
CA VAL A 6 -23.13 12.52 51.30
C VAL A 6 -21.73 13.12 51.31
N ASN A 7 -20.73 12.28 51.53
CA ASN A 7 -19.33 12.66 51.38
C ASN A 7 -19.14 13.16 49.93
N GLU A 8 -18.85 14.45 49.75
CA GLU A 8 -18.43 15.02 48.47
C GLU A 8 -17.01 14.52 48.11
N THR A 9 -16.86 13.23 47.85
CA THR A 9 -15.80 12.79 46.95
C THR A 9 -16.13 13.39 45.59
N LYS A 10 -15.27 14.30 45.12
CA LYS A 10 -15.31 14.98 43.82
C LYS A 10 -15.62 13.98 42.70
N SER A 11 -16.90 13.76 42.43
CA SER A 11 -17.38 12.75 41.49
C SER A 11 -17.05 13.22 40.08
N MET A 12 -16.30 12.42 39.32
CA MET A 12 -16.08 12.72 37.90
C MET A 12 -17.38 12.43 37.15
N LEU A 13 -17.83 13.40 36.36
CA LEU A 13 -18.96 13.23 35.45
C LEU A 13 -18.52 12.42 34.23
N SER A 14 -19.47 11.81 33.50
CA SER A 14 -19.16 11.11 32.25
C SER A 14 -18.35 12.03 31.33
N LYS A 15 -17.25 11.50 30.79
CA LYS A 15 -16.32 12.22 29.92
C LYS A 15 -16.52 11.96 28.43
N VAL A 16 -17.56 11.20 28.09
CA VAL A 16 -17.88 10.78 26.71
C VAL A 16 -19.26 11.34 26.34
N PRO A 17 -19.45 11.79 25.08
CA PRO A 17 -20.75 12.28 24.60
C PRO A 17 -21.84 11.23 24.69
N GLU A 18 -23.09 11.70 24.72
CA GLU A 18 -24.23 10.83 24.48
C GLU A 18 -24.25 10.28 23.05
N VAL A 19 -24.67 9.02 22.92
CA VAL A 19 -24.76 8.31 21.64
C VAL A 19 -26.02 8.76 20.89
N THR A 20 -25.97 9.96 20.31
CA THR A 20 -27.01 10.54 19.45
C THR A 20 -26.72 10.29 17.98
N ILE A 21 -27.60 10.74 17.07
CA ILE A 21 -27.31 10.72 15.63
C ILE A 21 -26.06 11.54 15.28
N PHE A 22 -25.83 12.66 15.99
CA PHE A 22 -24.66 13.51 15.77
C PHE A 22 -23.37 12.79 16.12
N PHE A 23 -23.36 11.97 17.17
CA PHE A 23 -22.23 11.13 17.55
C PHE A 23 -21.80 10.21 16.38
N TRP A 24 -22.76 9.54 15.74
CA TRP A 24 -22.45 8.64 14.62
C TRP A 24 -21.98 9.40 13.38
N ILE A 25 -22.62 10.53 13.05
CA ILE A 25 -22.24 11.36 11.90
C ILE A 25 -20.79 11.84 12.06
N ILE A 26 -20.47 12.53 13.16
CA ILE A 26 -19.12 13.07 13.34
C ILE A 26 -18.09 11.95 13.49
N LYS A 27 -18.43 10.81 14.11
CA LYS A 27 -17.54 9.64 14.18
C LYS A 27 -17.16 9.13 12.80
N VAL A 28 -18.14 8.93 11.90
CA VAL A 28 -17.88 8.48 10.53
C VAL A 28 -17.03 9.50 9.77
N LEU A 29 -17.33 10.79 9.92
CA LEU A 29 -16.51 11.84 9.30
C LEU A 29 -15.06 11.84 9.82
N CYS A 30 -14.87 11.71 11.14
CA CYS A 30 -13.53 11.63 11.74
C CYS A 30 -12.76 10.38 11.30
N THR A 31 -13.45 9.25 11.11
CA THR A 31 -12.81 8.03 10.58
C THR A 31 -12.41 8.19 9.13
N THR A 32 -13.12 8.95 8.30
CA THR A 32 -12.69 9.22 6.91
C THR A 32 -11.53 10.21 6.86
N VAL A 33 -11.58 11.29 7.65
CA VAL A 33 -10.45 12.25 7.74
C VAL A 33 -9.19 11.59 8.26
N GLY A 34 -9.33 10.62 9.17
CA GLY A 34 -8.18 9.88 9.70
C GLY A 34 -7.32 9.28 8.59
N GLU A 35 -7.95 8.77 7.53
CA GLU A 35 -7.30 8.20 6.33
C GLU A 35 -6.72 9.29 5.44
N THR A 36 -7.59 10.18 4.97
CA THR A 36 -7.20 11.12 3.92
C THR A 36 -6.21 12.17 4.42
N PHE A 37 -6.23 12.48 5.72
CA PHE A 37 -5.33 13.44 6.32
C PHE A 37 -3.96 12.84 6.65
N SER A 38 -3.87 11.55 7.04
CA SER A 38 -2.57 10.88 7.15
C SER A 38 -1.87 10.86 5.79
N ASP A 39 -2.59 10.48 4.74
CA ASP A 39 -2.05 10.44 3.37
C ASP A 39 -1.64 11.81 2.87
N PHE A 40 -2.46 12.83 3.13
CA PHE A 40 -2.14 14.20 2.78
C PHE A 40 -0.82 14.65 3.43
N LEU A 41 -0.63 14.37 4.72
CA LEU A 41 0.61 14.74 5.41
C LEU A 41 1.82 13.93 4.91
N ASN A 42 1.61 12.66 4.60
CA ASN A 42 2.66 11.77 4.13
C ASN A 42 3.12 12.15 2.70
N VAL A 43 2.18 12.18 1.76
CA VAL A 43 2.44 12.30 0.31
C VAL A 43 2.47 13.76 -0.15
N ASN A 44 1.44 14.55 0.16
CA ASN A 44 1.30 15.90 -0.40
C ASN A 44 2.17 16.93 0.30
N VAL A 45 2.30 16.83 1.63
CA VAL A 45 3.23 17.68 2.39
C VAL A 45 4.66 17.13 2.29
N GLY A 46 4.83 15.85 1.95
CA GLY A 46 6.13 15.21 1.75
C GLY A 46 6.90 15.00 3.06
N LEU A 47 6.20 14.90 4.19
CA LEU A 47 6.84 14.65 5.49
C LEU A 47 7.40 13.23 5.57
N GLY A 48 6.85 12.30 4.78
CA GLY A 48 7.16 10.87 4.88
C GLY A 48 6.47 10.21 6.08
N LEU A 49 6.36 8.88 6.00
CA LEU A 49 5.49 8.10 6.87
C LEU A 49 5.92 8.15 8.34
N THR A 50 7.22 7.93 8.60
CA THR A 50 7.75 7.88 9.97
C THR A 50 7.70 9.24 10.66
N LEU A 51 8.06 10.33 9.97
CA LEU A 51 8.04 11.66 10.57
C LEU A 51 6.61 12.11 10.86
N THR A 52 5.67 11.86 9.94
CA THR A 52 4.24 12.13 10.12
C THR A 52 3.71 11.38 11.35
N THR A 53 4.06 10.09 11.49
CA THR A 53 3.68 9.27 12.65
C THR A 53 4.15 9.88 13.96
N ILE A 54 5.40 10.36 14.03
CA ILE A 54 5.97 10.97 15.23
C ILE A 54 5.26 12.29 15.58
N ILE A 55 5.07 13.17 14.60
CA ILE A 55 4.42 14.49 14.82
C ILE A 55 2.98 14.30 15.29
N MET A 56 2.21 13.47 14.58
CA MET A 56 0.81 13.21 14.93
C MET A 56 0.69 12.44 16.25
N GLY A 57 1.63 11.54 16.54
CA GLY A 57 1.72 10.85 17.83
C GLY A 57 1.94 11.82 18.99
N ILE A 58 2.85 12.79 18.86
CA ILE A 58 3.07 13.83 19.87
C ILE A 58 1.80 14.67 20.06
N ALA A 59 1.18 15.13 18.97
CA ALA A 59 -0.06 15.91 19.02
C ALA A 59 -1.18 15.13 19.72
N PHE A 60 -1.33 13.85 19.39
CA PHE A 60 -2.29 12.93 20.02
C PHE A 60 -2.03 12.81 21.53
N VAL A 61 -0.79 12.56 21.95
CA VAL A 61 -0.44 12.43 23.38
C VAL A 61 -0.72 13.72 24.16
N ILE A 62 -0.41 14.89 23.57
CA ILE A 62 -0.73 16.20 24.18
C ILE A 62 -2.24 16.34 24.39
N MET A 63 -3.03 16.03 23.36
CA MET A 63 -4.48 16.17 23.43
C MET A 63 -5.09 15.16 24.41
N LEU A 64 -4.59 13.93 24.40
CA LEU A 64 -4.98 12.87 25.34
C LEU A 64 -4.68 13.29 26.79
N TYR A 65 -3.54 13.93 27.05
CA TYR A 65 -3.24 14.49 28.38
C TYR A 65 -4.30 15.51 28.84
N PHE A 66 -4.73 16.43 27.97
CA PHE A 66 -5.80 17.37 28.29
C PHE A 66 -7.15 16.67 28.52
N GLN A 67 -7.45 15.61 27.77
CA GLN A 67 -8.63 14.77 27.97
C GLN A 67 -8.63 14.15 29.37
N PHE A 68 -7.52 13.52 29.78
CA PHE A 68 -7.39 12.93 31.12
C PHE A 68 -7.45 13.98 32.25
N LYS A 69 -6.97 15.21 31.99
CA LYS A 69 -7.01 16.33 32.95
C LYS A 69 -8.42 16.86 33.18
N THR A 70 -9.29 16.78 32.17
CA THR A 70 -10.64 17.31 32.24
C THR A 70 -11.52 16.42 33.13
N THR A 71 -12.38 16.99 33.97
CA THR A 71 -13.24 16.25 34.92
C THR A 71 -14.67 16.01 34.44
N LYS A 72 -15.01 16.53 33.27
CA LYS A 72 -16.32 16.43 32.62
C LYS A 72 -16.14 16.37 31.10
N TYR A 73 -17.15 15.91 30.38
CA TYR A 73 -17.13 15.96 28.93
C TYR A 73 -16.99 17.41 28.41
N VAL A 74 -16.03 17.62 27.51
CA VAL A 74 -15.80 18.86 26.77
C VAL A 74 -15.70 18.49 25.30
N SER A 75 -16.70 18.89 24.51
CA SER A 75 -16.87 18.47 23.11
C SER A 75 -15.62 18.67 22.26
N GLY A 76 -15.01 19.87 22.30
CA GLY A 76 -13.78 20.16 21.53
C GLY A 76 -12.60 19.27 21.92
N ILE A 77 -12.34 19.07 23.21
CA ILE A 77 -11.22 18.25 23.68
C ILE A 77 -11.41 16.80 23.22
N TYR A 78 -12.61 16.27 23.42
CA TYR A 78 -12.94 14.90 23.07
C TYR A 78 -12.84 14.65 21.55
N TRP A 79 -13.50 15.47 20.72
CA TRP A 79 -13.53 15.23 19.28
C TRP A 79 -12.19 15.52 18.60
N VAL A 80 -11.41 16.50 19.07
CA VAL A 80 -10.03 16.69 18.58
C VAL A 80 -9.17 15.49 18.96
N THR A 81 -9.34 14.91 20.15
CA THR A 81 -8.67 13.64 20.51
C THR A 81 -9.07 12.51 19.58
N VAL A 82 -10.36 12.42 19.20
CA VAL A 82 -10.87 11.41 18.26
C VAL A 82 -10.34 11.59 16.83
N VAL A 83 -10.13 12.83 16.38
CA VAL A 83 -9.47 13.10 15.08
C VAL A 83 -7.98 12.74 15.15
N LEU A 84 -7.28 13.11 16.22
CA LEU A 84 -5.85 12.81 16.32
C LEU A 84 -5.57 11.31 16.47
N ILE A 85 -6.38 10.60 17.25
CA ILE A 85 -6.26 9.14 17.38
C ILE A 85 -6.65 8.42 16.08
N SER A 86 -7.53 9.00 15.26
CA SER A 86 -7.87 8.41 13.96
C SER A 86 -6.67 8.45 13.03
N VAL A 87 -6.08 9.63 12.85
CA VAL A 87 -4.87 9.82 12.03
C VAL A 87 -3.70 8.98 12.54
N PHE A 88 -3.45 9.01 13.86
CA PHE A 88 -2.36 8.24 14.45
C PHE A 88 -2.58 6.71 14.30
N GLY A 89 -3.81 6.24 14.45
CA GLY A 89 -4.14 4.82 14.27
C GLY A 89 -3.92 4.33 12.83
N THR A 90 -4.23 5.15 11.83
CA THR A 90 -3.87 4.89 10.42
C THR A 90 -2.36 4.73 10.30
N LEU A 91 -1.62 5.78 10.66
CA LEU A 91 -0.17 5.84 10.52
C LEU A 91 0.58 4.70 11.23
N VAL A 92 0.08 4.23 12.38
CA VAL A 92 0.65 3.06 13.06
C VAL A 92 0.54 1.80 12.20
N THR A 93 -0.60 1.61 11.52
CA THR A 93 -0.83 0.46 10.64
C THR A 93 0.03 0.56 9.39
N ASP A 94 0.00 1.71 8.71
CA ASP A 94 0.75 1.95 7.48
C ASP A 94 2.26 1.85 7.75
N ASN A 95 2.75 2.39 8.88
CA ASN A 95 4.18 2.28 9.21
C ASN A 95 4.59 0.83 9.51
N LEU A 96 3.68 -0.04 9.97
CA LEU A 96 3.96 -1.47 10.09
C LEU A 96 3.94 -2.14 8.71
N THR A 97 2.91 -1.89 7.91
CA THR A 97 2.70 -2.56 6.63
C THR A 97 3.63 -2.03 5.54
N ASP A 98 3.56 -0.74 5.23
CA ASP A 98 4.29 -0.12 4.12
C ASP A 98 5.70 0.29 4.53
N GLY A 99 5.86 0.72 5.79
CA GLY A 99 7.16 1.15 6.31
C GLY A 99 8.10 -0.02 6.64
N ILE A 100 7.60 -1.02 7.38
CA ILE A 100 8.41 -2.14 7.88
C ILE A 100 8.17 -3.43 7.07
N GLY A 101 7.14 -3.50 6.23
CA GLY A 101 6.84 -4.67 5.40
C GLY A 101 6.07 -5.78 6.13
N VAL A 102 5.36 -5.46 7.22
CA VAL A 102 4.55 -6.44 7.97
C VAL A 102 3.28 -6.77 7.16
N PRO A 103 2.97 -8.04 6.87
CA PRO A 103 1.75 -8.39 6.14
C PRO A 103 0.46 -7.91 6.84
N LEU A 104 -0.50 -7.38 6.08
CA LEU A 104 -1.78 -6.87 6.62
C LEU A 104 -2.59 -7.95 7.35
N GLU A 105 -2.49 -9.22 6.94
CA GLU A 105 -3.11 -10.32 7.68
C GLU A 105 -2.54 -10.44 9.09
N LEU A 106 -1.21 -10.31 9.23
CA LEU A 106 -0.55 -10.39 10.53
C LEU A 106 -0.94 -9.19 11.39
N SER A 107 -0.93 -7.97 10.83
CA SER A 107 -1.37 -6.76 11.52
C SER A 107 -2.83 -6.86 11.99
N THR A 108 -3.72 -7.37 11.14
CA THR A 108 -5.14 -7.58 11.46
C THR A 108 -5.32 -8.58 12.61
N VAL A 109 -4.60 -9.71 12.60
CA VAL A 109 -4.65 -10.70 13.67
C VAL A 109 -4.12 -10.11 14.98
N VAL A 110 -2.97 -9.42 14.94
CA VAL A 110 -2.35 -8.81 16.12
C VAL A 110 -3.26 -7.75 16.74
N PHE A 111 -3.80 -6.82 15.95
CA PHE A 111 -4.71 -5.78 16.47
C PHE A 111 -6.03 -6.38 16.97
N SER A 112 -6.54 -7.44 16.35
CA SER A 112 -7.72 -8.17 16.85
C SER A 112 -7.48 -8.78 18.23
N VAL A 113 -6.31 -9.41 18.42
CA VAL A 113 -5.90 -9.99 19.71
C VAL A 113 -5.73 -8.89 20.76
N LEU A 114 -5.06 -7.79 20.43
CA LEU A 114 -4.85 -6.65 21.34
C LEU A 114 -6.17 -5.99 21.76
N LEU A 115 -7.10 -5.82 20.81
CA LEU A 115 -8.43 -5.31 21.09
C LEU A 115 -9.21 -6.27 22.00
N GLY A 116 -9.20 -7.57 21.71
CA GLY A 116 -9.84 -8.60 22.51
C GLY A 116 -9.28 -8.67 23.94
N LEU A 117 -7.96 -8.61 24.10
CA LEU A 117 -7.30 -8.54 25.41
C LEU A 117 -7.67 -7.26 26.17
N THR A 118 -7.78 -6.13 25.47
CA THR A 118 -8.21 -4.86 26.08
C THR A 118 -9.62 -4.96 26.64
N PHE A 119 -10.57 -5.50 25.86
CA PHE A 119 -11.93 -5.77 26.34
C PHE A 119 -11.95 -6.76 27.50
N LEU A 120 -11.16 -7.84 27.43
CA LEU A 120 -11.06 -8.84 28.48
C LEU A 120 -10.57 -8.21 29.79
N PHE A 121 -9.45 -7.49 29.77
CA PHE A 121 -8.90 -6.86 30.96
C PHE A 121 -9.79 -5.74 31.50
N TRP A 122 -10.46 -4.99 30.63
CA TRP A 122 -11.46 -4.02 31.04
C TRP A 122 -12.62 -4.70 31.77
N TYR A 123 -13.20 -5.76 31.20
CA TYR A 123 -14.29 -6.50 31.84
C TYR A 123 -13.86 -7.19 33.13
N LEU A 124 -12.67 -7.78 33.18
CA LEU A 124 -12.15 -8.42 34.40
C LEU A 124 -11.96 -7.40 35.53
N SER A 125 -11.50 -6.19 35.19
CA SER A 125 -11.26 -5.11 36.15
C SER A 125 -12.54 -4.41 36.62
N GLU A 126 -13.42 -4.02 35.70
CA GLU A 126 -14.53 -3.10 35.97
C GLU A 126 -15.90 -3.78 35.94
N LYS A 127 -15.96 -5.02 35.44
CA LYS A 127 -17.19 -5.83 35.26
C LYS A 127 -18.27 -5.15 34.41
N THR A 128 -17.88 -4.16 33.62
CA THR A 128 -18.71 -3.43 32.66
C THR A 128 -17.87 -2.97 31.49
N LEU A 129 -18.45 -2.97 30.29
CA LEU A 129 -17.88 -2.39 29.07
C LEU A 129 -18.69 -1.17 28.60
N SER A 130 -19.56 -0.65 29.47
CA SER A 130 -20.47 0.45 29.13
C SER A 130 -19.75 1.79 29.05
N VAL A 131 -19.88 2.43 27.88
CA VAL A 131 -19.33 3.75 27.57
C VAL A 131 -19.99 4.88 28.38
N HIS A 132 -21.23 4.69 28.82
CA HIS A 132 -21.96 5.65 29.65
C HIS A 132 -21.39 5.76 31.08
N SER A 133 -20.49 4.86 31.47
CA SER A 133 -19.99 4.71 32.83
C SER A 133 -18.51 5.09 33.00
N ILE A 134 -18.00 5.97 32.13
CA ILE A 134 -16.59 6.41 32.15
C ILE A 134 -16.43 7.59 33.12
N TYR A 135 -16.41 7.26 34.40
CA TYR A 135 -16.22 8.20 35.52
C TYR A 135 -14.96 7.92 36.35
N THR A 136 -14.09 6.98 35.93
CA THR A 136 -12.80 6.73 36.58
C THR A 136 -11.67 6.84 35.57
N ARG A 137 -10.47 7.24 36.02
CA ARG A 137 -9.28 7.28 35.15
C ARG A 137 -8.96 5.90 34.55
N LYS A 138 -9.20 4.84 35.32
CA LYS A 138 -8.97 3.45 34.88
C LYS A 138 -9.89 3.07 33.71
N ARG A 139 -11.19 3.40 33.79
CA ARG A 139 -12.14 3.19 32.69
C ARG A 139 -11.80 4.05 31.48
N GLU A 140 -11.37 5.28 31.70
CA GLU A 140 -10.94 6.18 30.64
C GLU A 140 -9.71 5.64 29.89
N THR A 141 -8.74 5.03 30.59
CA THR A 141 -7.60 4.36 29.95
C THR A 141 -8.04 3.19 29.07
N PHE A 142 -8.88 2.30 29.59
CA PHE A 142 -9.41 1.18 28.78
C PHE A 142 -10.19 1.68 27.57
N TYR A 143 -10.98 2.74 27.74
CA TYR A 143 -11.75 3.35 26.66
C TYR A 143 -10.83 3.85 25.53
N TRP A 144 -9.84 4.70 25.84
CA TRP A 144 -8.94 5.23 24.82
C TRP A 144 -8.05 4.16 24.19
N LEU A 145 -7.63 3.15 24.96
CA LEU A 145 -6.88 2.02 24.43
C LEU A 145 -7.73 1.17 23.47
N THR A 146 -8.99 0.93 23.83
CA THR A 146 -9.96 0.25 22.95
C THR A 146 -10.13 1.02 21.65
N ILE A 147 -10.27 2.34 21.73
CA ILE A 147 -10.38 3.20 20.55
C ILE A 147 -9.11 3.11 19.69
N LEU A 148 -7.92 3.22 20.29
CA LEU A 148 -6.65 3.13 19.55
C LEU A 148 -6.55 1.83 18.74
N PHE A 149 -6.76 0.68 19.38
CA PHE A 149 -6.70 -0.61 18.69
C PHE A 149 -7.84 -0.81 17.69
N THR A 150 -9.01 -0.23 17.95
CA THR A 150 -10.10 -0.23 16.96
C THR A 150 -9.71 0.56 15.71
N PHE A 151 -9.02 1.69 15.86
CA PHE A 151 -8.58 2.48 14.73
C PHE A 151 -7.53 1.75 13.89
N ALA A 152 -6.49 1.19 14.53
CA ALA A 152 -5.45 0.44 13.85
C ALA A 152 -5.99 -0.86 13.20
N LEU A 153 -6.82 -1.62 13.92
CA LEU A 153 -7.50 -2.79 13.35
C LEU A 153 -8.37 -2.41 12.16
N GLY A 154 -9.08 -1.29 12.26
CA GLY A 154 -10.00 -0.87 11.23
C GLY A 154 -9.31 -0.45 9.92
N THR A 155 -8.13 0.17 10.01
CA THR A 155 -7.25 0.39 8.86
C THR A 155 -6.81 -0.94 8.26
N ALA A 156 -6.18 -1.81 9.08
CA ALA A 156 -5.63 -3.09 8.60
C ALA A 156 -6.67 -3.99 7.92
N VAL A 157 -7.89 -4.06 8.48
CA VAL A 157 -9.00 -4.83 7.89
C VAL A 157 -9.54 -4.15 6.63
N GLY A 158 -9.61 -2.82 6.63
CA GLY A 158 -10.00 -2.02 5.46
C GLY A 158 -9.13 -2.39 4.27
N ASP A 159 -7.83 -2.14 4.39
CA ASP A 159 -6.82 -2.30 3.34
C ASP A 159 -6.69 -3.77 2.92
N LEU A 160 -6.75 -4.69 3.89
CA LEU A 160 -6.75 -6.12 3.60
C LEU A 160 -7.90 -6.49 2.65
N TYR A 161 -9.11 -6.00 2.91
CA TYR A 161 -10.27 -6.33 2.09
C TYR A 161 -10.32 -5.53 0.78
N SER A 162 -10.06 -4.23 0.81
CA SER A 162 -10.14 -3.37 -0.38
C SER A 162 -8.98 -3.61 -1.34
N GLU A 163 -7.75 -3.72 -0.85
CA GLU A 163 -6.55 -3.73 -1.69
C GLU A 163 -6.02 -5.14 -1.88
N GLN A 164 -5.62 -5.82 -0.80
CA GLN A 164 -4.94 -7.10 -0.90
C GLN A 164 -5.87 -8.22 -1.37
N LEU A 165 -7.11 -8.23 -0.90
CA LEU A 165 -8.14 -9.18 -1.37
C LEU A 165 -8.87 -8.71 -2.64
N GLY A 166 -8.61 -7.49 -3.09
CA GLY A 166 -9.10 -6.96 -4.37
C GLY A 166 -10.61 -6.71 -4.46
N LEU A 167 -11.34 -6.57 -3.35
CA LEU A 167 -12.77 -6.19 -3.41
C LEU A 167 -12.97 -4.77 -3.93
N GLY A 168 -11.95 -3.92 -3.79
CA GLY A 168 -12.01 -2.49 -4.08
C GLY A 168 -12.74 -1.71 -2.99
N TYR A 169 -12.42 -0.42 -2.90
CA TYR A 169 -12.86 0.45 -1.83
C TYR A 169 -14.40 0.51 -1.71
N LEU A 170 -15.14 0.70 -2.81
CA LEU A 170 -16.61 0.84 -2.76
C LEU A 170 -17.32 -0.41 -2.21
N HIS A 171 -16.93 -1.61 -2.65
CA HIS A 171 -17.58 -2.85 -2.23
C HIS A 171 -17.28 -3.16 -0.77
N THR A 172 -16.05 -2.93 -0.32
CA THR A 172 -15.67 -3.04 1.09
C THR A 172 -16.52 -2.11 1.95
N GLY A 173 -16.69 -0.85 1.54
CA GLY A 173 -17.50 0.14 2.25
C GLY A 173 -18.98 -0.27 2.35
N ILE A 174 -19.57 -0.75 1.25
CA ILE A 174 -20.96 -1.24 1.24
C ILE A 174 -21.12 -2.45 2.18
N PHE A 175 -20.18 -3.41 2.13
CA PHE A 175 -20.23 -4.60 2.98
C PHE A 175 -20.17 -4.24 4.46
N VAL A 176 -19.27 -3.32 4.84
CA VAL A 176 -19.16 -2.83 6.21
C VAL A 176 -20.41 -2.04 6.63
N ALA A 177 -20.99 -1.23 5.74
CA ALA A 177 -22.24 -0.53 6.02
C ALA A 177 -23.41 -1.49 6.27
N ILE A 178 -23.47 -2.61 5.53
CA ILE A 178 -24.45 -3.68 5.75
C ILE A 178 -24.27 -4.30 7.14
N ILE A 179 -23.03 -4.58 7.56
CA ILE A 179 -22.74 -5.11 8.91
C ILE A 179 -23.24 -4.15 9.99
N ILE A 180 -22.98 -2.85 9.85
CA ILE A 180 -23.47 -1.84 10.80
C ILE A 180 -25.00 -1.80 10.83
N ALA A 181 -25.64 -1.84 9.66
CA ALA A 181 -27.11 -1.89 9.57
C ALA A 181 -27.67 -3.17 10.23
N CYS A 182 -27.09 -4.34 9.97
CA CYS A 182 -27.47 -5.59 10.62
C CYS A 182 -27.32 -5.53 12.14
N SER A 183 -26.24 -4.93 12.65
CA SER A 183 -26.06 -4.70 14.10
C SER A 183 -27.18 -3.84 14.69
N PHE A 184 -27.55 -2.75 14.00
CA PHE A 184 -28.66 -1.89 14.39
C PHE A 184 -30.01 -2.62 14.38
N LEU A 185 -30.29 -3.43 13.34
CA LEU A 185 -31.50 -4.24 13.28
C LEU A 185 -31.52 -5.32 14.37
N ALA A 186 -30.40 -5.97 14.67
CA ALA A 186 -30.30 -6.98 15.72
C ALA A 186 -30.58 -6.38 17.10
N TRP A 187 -30.08 -5.19 17.37
CA TRP A 187 -30.43 -4.42 18.57
C TRP A 187 -31.93 -4.11 18.64
N LYS A 188 -32.51 -3.60 17.55
CA LYS A 188 -33.91 -3.14 17.53
C LYS A 188 -34.93 -4.27 17.52
N LEU A 189 -34.64 -5.39 16.84
CA LEU A 189 -35.62 -6.46 16.58
C LEU A 189 -35.40 -7.72 17.43
N ILE A 190 -34.15 -7.98 17.85
CA ILE A 190 -33.76 -9.24 18.51
C ILE A 190 -33.32 -9.00 19.97
N ASN A 191 -33.45 -7.76 20.48
CA ASN A 191 -33.03 -7.37 21.82
C ASN A 191 -31.55 -7.74 22.10
N LEU A 192 -30.67 -7.52 21.11
CA LEU A 192 -29.23 -7.64 21.31
C LEU A 192 -28.78 -6.61 22.35
N ASP A 193 -27.86 -6.98 23.23
CA ASP A 193 -27.34 -6.10 24.27
C ASP A 193 -26.85 -4.76 23.69
N SER A 194 -27.24 -3.65 24.32
CA SER A 194 -26.96 -2.29 23.84
C SER A 194 -25.45 -1.97 23.84
N VAL A 195 -24.67 -2.51 24.79
CA VAL A 195 -23.22 -2.30 24.85
C VAL A 195 -22.51 -3.09 23.77
N LEU A 196 -22.92 -4.35 23.56
CA LEU A 196 -22.38 -5.19 22.49
C LEU A 196 -22.66 -4.60 21.11
N SER A 197 -23.91 -4.20 20.86
CA SER A 197 -24.34 -3.59 19.59
C SER A 197 -23.59 -2.29 19.30
N PHE A 198 -23.37 -1.47 20.34
CA PHE A 198 -22.56 -0.26 20.26
C PHE A 198 -21.13 -0.57 19.84
N TRP A 199 -20.44 -1.50 20.49
CA TRP A 199 -19.04 -1.79 20.18
C TRP A 199 -18.87 -2.39 18.79
N VAL A 200 -19.78 -3.28 18.37
CA VAL A 200 -19.80 -3.80 17.00
C VAL A 200 -19.93 -2.65 16.00
N ALA A 201 -20.94 -1.80 16.14
CA ALA A 201 -21.13 -0.66 15.24
C ALA A 201 -19.91 0.27 15.27
N TYR A 202 -19.38 0.58 16.45
CA TYR A 202 -18.22 1.44 16.65
C TYR A 202 -16.98 0.89 15.94
N ILE A 203 -16.70 -0.41 16.08
CA ILE A 203 -15.53 -1.04 15.44
C ILE A 203 -15.62 -0.94 13.92
N PHE A 204 -16.79 -1.26 13.36
CA PHE A 204 -16.99 -1.26 11.91
C PHE A 204 -17.08 0.15 11.30
N THR A 205 -17.32 1.21 12.09
CA THR A 205 -17.25 2.58 11.54
C THR A 205 -15.86 2.94 11.01
N ARG A 206 -14.77 2.33 11.52
CA ARG A 206 -13.43 2.65 11.02
C ARG A 206 -13.14 2.05 9.64
N PRO A 207 -13.29 0.74 9.39
CA PRO A 207 -13.13 0.19 8.04
C PRO A 207 -14.03 0.90 7.02
N LEU A 208 -15.25 1.30 7.41
CA LEU A 208 -16.13 2.10 6.56
C LEU A 208 -15.52 3.47 6.23
N GLY A 209 -14.96 4.14 7.23
CA GLY A 209 -14.33 5.45 7.07
C GLY A 209 -13.10 5.42 6.17
N ALA A 210 -12.20 4.44 6.37
CA ALA A 210 -10.99 4.22 5.56
C ALA A 210 -11.37 3.98 4.09
N SER A 211 -12.20 2.95 3.85
CA SER A 211 -12.73 2.62 2.52
C SER A 211 -13.42 3.80 1.83
N LEU A 212 -14.21 4.62 2.53
CA LEU A 212 -14.82 5.81 1.96
C LEU A 212 -13.79 6.91 1.66
N GLY A 213 -12.80 7.07 2.53
CA GLY A 213 -11.68 7.99 2.35
C GLY A 213 -10.90 7.68 1.09
N ASP A 214 -10.45 6.43 0.97
CA ASP A 214 -9.68 5.94 -0.18
C ASP A 214 -10.49 5.97 -1.46
N PHE A 215 -11.77 5.56 -1.39
CA PHE A 215 -12.65 5.65 -2.55
C PHE A 215 -12.77 7.08 -3.07
N LEU A 216 -12.71 8.11 -2.22
CA LEU A 216 -12.79 9.50 -2.65
C LEU A 216 -11.42 10.06 -3.06
N SER A 217 -10.36 9.74 -2.31
CA SER A 217 -9.02 10.31 -2.48
C SER A 217 -8.24 9.65 -3.62
N GLN A 218 -8.24 8.32 -3.70
CA GLN A 218 -7.35 7.56 -4.57
C GLN A 218 -7.67 7.75 -6.07
N PRO A 219 -6.66 7.65 -6.96
CA PRO A 219 -6.86 7.68 -8.40
C PRO A 219 -7.83 6.60 -8.91
N LYS A 220 -8.45 6.86 -10.06
CA LYS A 220 -9.39 5.92 -10.72
C LYS A 220 -8.75 4.59 -11.08
N GLU A 221 -7.44 4.59 -11.32
CA GLU A 221 -6.66 3.39 -11.64
C GLU A 221 -6.61 2.40 -10.47
N TYR A 222 -6.67 2.90 -9.23
CA TYR A 222 -6.73 2.10 -8.00
C TYR A 222 -8.17 1.86 -7.53
N GLY A 223 -9.18 2.26 -8.32
CA GLY A 223 -10.60 2.08 -7.98
C GLY A 223 -11.21 3.20 -7.13
N GLY A 224 -10.51 4.33 -6.96
CA GLY A 224 -11.03 5.55 -6.34
C GLY A 224 -11.67 6.53 -7.33
N LEU A 225 -12.14 7.68 -6.84
CA LEU A 225 -12.81 8.72 -7.62
C LEU A 225 -11.84 9.79 -8.12
N GLY A 226 -10.64 9.88 -7.55
CA GLY A 226 -9.58 10.79 -7.95
C GLY A 226 -9.79 12.24 -7.49
N PHE A 227 -10.50 12.49 -6.39
CA PHE A 227 -10.59 13.85 -5.83
C PHE A 227 -9.29 14.30 -5.15
N GLY A 228 -8.39 13.36 -4.85
CA GLY A 228 -7.16 13.62 -4.13
C GLY A 228 -7.39 13.77 -2.63
N THR A 229 -6.32 13.52 -1.88
CA THR A 229 -6.27 13.56 -0.42
C THR A 229 -6.54 14.96 0.14
N THR A 230 -6.04 16.02 -0.52
CA THR A 230 -6.22 17.42 -0.11
C THR A 230 -7.68 17.86 -0.12
N VAL A 231 -8.35 17.70 -1.27
CA VAL A 231 -9.75 18.14 -1.45
C VAL A 231 -10.66 17.32 -0.55
N THR A 232 -10.44 16.01 -0.49
CA THR A 232 -11.22 15.11 0.36
C THR A 232 -11.07 15.48 1.83
N SER A 233 -9.84 15.69 2.32
CA SER A 233 -9.62 16.11 3.72
C SER A 233 -10.33 17.41 4.08
N VAL A 234 -10.29 18.42 3.20
CA VAL A 234 -10.99 19.70 3.44
C VAL A 234 -12.51 19.52 3.49
N ILE A 235 -13.08 18.72 2.57
CA ILE A 235 -14.52 18.44 2.51
C ILE A 235 -15.04 17.80 3.80
N PHE A 236 -14.24 16.99 4.49
CA PHE A 236 -14.66 16.36 5.75
C PHE A 236 -14.28 17.18 6.99
N LEU A 237 -13.15 17.91 6.99
CA LEU A 237 -12.75 18.75 8.12
C LEU A 237 -13.71 19.93 8.36
N ILE A 238 -14.30 20.50 7.30
CA ILE A 238 -15.27 21.60 7.42
C ILE A 238 -16.55 21.16 8.17
N PRO A 239 -17.27 20.09 7.77
CA PRO A 239 -18.42 19.57 8.51
C PRO A 239 -18.07 19.13 9.93
N ILE A 240 -16.91 18.48 10.14
CA ILE A 240 -16.48 18.09 11.50
C ILE A 240 -16.37 19.34 12.38
N SER A 241 -15.65 20.36 11.90
CA SER A 241 -15.47 21.61 12.65
C SER A 241 -16.82 22.28 12.94
N ALA A 242 -17.73 22.33 11.95
CA ALA A 242 -19.06 22.87 12.11
C ALA A 242 -19.89 22.12 13.17
N ILE A 243 -19.84 20.78 13.16
CA ILE A 243 -20.55 19.95 14.15
C ILE A 243 -19.93 20.12 15.53
N ILE A 244 -18.60 20.17 15.66
CA ILE A 244 -17.93 20.40 16.95
C ILE A 244 -18.32 21.75 17.53
N ILE A 245 -18.32 22.81 16.72
CA ILE A 245 -18.74 24.17 17.15
C ILE A 245 -20.22 24.13 17.56
N PHE A 246 -21.07 23.51 16.75
CA PHE A 246 -22.50 23.37 17.05
C PHE A 246 -22.74 22.64 18.38
N LEU A 247 -22.06 21.51 18.63
CA LEU A 247 -22.17 20.75 19.86
C LEU A 247 -21.58 21.52 21.05
N ALA A 248 -20.47 22.23 20.87
CA ALA A 248 -19.89 23.08 21.92
C ALA A 248 -20.83 24.21 22.35
N VAL A 249 -21.60 24.78 21.42
CA VAL A 249 -22.58 25.85 21.69
C VAL A 249 -23.88 25.30 22.26
N THR A 250 -24.45 24.27 21.63
CA THR A 250 -25.79 23.76 21.98
C THR A 250 -25.78 22.80 23.16
N LYS A 251 -24.66 22.11 23.41
CA LYS A 251 -24.49 21.10 24.47
C LYS A 251 -25.55 19.99 24.44
N CYS A 252 -26.17 19.76 23.28
CA CYS A 252 -27.18 18.71 23.09
C CYS A 252 -26.65 17.29 23.33
N ASP A 253 -25.34 17.12 23.42
CA ASP A 253 -24.60 15.88 23.66
C ASP A 253 -24.14 15.70 25.12
N THR A 254 -24.59 16.56 26.05
CA THR A 254 -24.19 16.57 27.47
C THR A 254 -25.30 16.22 28.47
N SER A 255 -26.56 16.07 28.04
CA SER A 255 -27.72 16.05 28.94
C SER A 255 -28.18 14.63 29.29
N PRO A 256 -27.88 14.10 30.50
CA PRO A 256 -28.41 12.81 30.91
C PRO A 256 -29.92 12.91 31.02
N LYS A 257 -30.65 12.29 30.09
CA LYS A 257 -32.05 12.00 30.30
C LYS A 257 -32.12 11.01 31.46
N ILE A 258 -32.38 11.50 32.67
CA ILE A 258 -32.62 10.65 33.84
C ILE A 258 -34.00 10.00 33.63
N GLU A 259 -34.06 8.94 32.83
CA GLU A 259 -35.12 7.95 32.97
C GLU A 259 -34.79 7.13 34.21
N ILE A 260 -35.53 7.39 35.30
CA ILE A 260 -35.51 6.55 36.49
C ILE A 260 -36.19 5.23 36.10
N GLU A 261 -35.46 4.33 35.43
CA GLU A 261 -35.85 2.94 35.36
C GLU A 261 -35.63 2.32 36.74
N THR A 262 -36.74 2.03 37.41
CA THR A 262 -36.78 1.29 38.67
C THR A 262 -36.40 -0.16 38.41
N VAL A 263 -35.10 -0.47 38.42
CA VAL A 263 -34.63 -1.85 38.27
C VAL A 263 -34.92 -2.63 39.56
N SER A 264 -35.93 -3.51 39.49
CA SER A 264 -36.24 -4.51 40.52
C SER A 264 -35.11 -5.55 40.65
N PRO A 265 -34.69 -5.95 41.86
CA PRO A 265 -33.44 -6.69 42.09
C PRO A 265 -33.45 -8.18 41.70
N LYS A 266 -34.47 -8.66 40.97
CA LYS A 266 -34.68 -10.11 40.72
C LYS A 266 -34.14 -10.65 39.38
N GLN A 267 -33.58 -9.81 38.50
CA GLN A 267 -33.20 -10.19 37.12
C GLN A 267 -31.69 -10.36 36.82
N THR A 268 -30.80 -10.28 37.82
CA THR A 268 -29.35 -10.08 37.60
C THR A 268 -28.55 -11.32 37.16
N SER A 269 -29.06 -12.54 37.30
CA SER A 269 -28.33 -13.76 36.92
C SER A 269 -28.68 -14.27 35.51
N GLU A 270 -29.96 -14.24 35.12
CA GLU A 270 -30.38 -14.72 33.79
C GLU A 270 -30.00 -13.72 32.70
N SER A 271 -30.15 -12.41 32.96
CA SER A 271 -29.71 -11.36 32.04
C SER A 271 -28.21 -11.44 31.72
N LYS A 272 -27.35 -11.67 32.72
CA LYS A 272 -25.89 -11.81 32.50
C LYS A 272 -25.52 -13.06 31.69
N LYS A 273 -26.20 -14.19 31.90
CA LYS A 273 -26.00 -15.41 31.11
C LYS A 273 -26.40 -15.19 29.65
N ASN A 274 -27.49 -14.47 29.41
CA ASN A 274 -27.95 -14.12 28.06
C ASN A 274 -26.97 -13.18 27.36
N VAL A 275 -26.40 -12.18 28.05
CA VAL A 275 -25.39 -11.27 27.46
C VAL A 275 -24.09 -11.99 27.10
N LEU A 276 -23.60 -12.90 27.95
CA LEU A 276 -22.42 -13.72 27.63
C LEU A 276 -22.67 -14.64 26.45
N LEU A 277 -23.86 -15.26 26.38
CA LEU A 277 -24.26 -16.09 25.24
C LEU A 277 -24.37 -15.27 23.96
N GLN A 278 -24.99 -14.09 24.01
CA GLN A 278 -25.06 -13.16 22.87
C GLN A 278 -23.66 -12.75 22.41
N THR A 279 -22.77 -12.41 23.34
CA THR A 279 -21.38 -12.02 23.03
C THR A 279 -20.62 -13.16 22.36
N PHE A 280 -20.71 -14.38 22.91
CA PHE A 280 -20.11 -15.57 22.30
C PHE A 280 -20.67 -15.83 20.91
N THR A 281 -21.99 -15.75 20.74
CA THR A 281 -22.65 -15.94 19.44
C THR A 281 -22.20 -14.92 18.41
N VAL A 282 -22.11 -13.65 18.79
CA VAL A 282 -21.65 -12.56 17.92
C VAL A 282 -20.18 -12.74 17.56
N LEU A 283 -19.31 -13.10 18.49
CA LEU A 283 -17.89 -13.38 18.21
C LEU A 283 -17.72 -14.56 17.25
N VAL A 284 -18.46 -15.65 17.46
CA VAL A 284 -18.44 -16.82 16.56
C VAL A 284 -18.97 -16.43 15.17
N ALA A 285 -20.06 -15.66 15.09
CA ALA A 285 -20.61 -15.19 13.83
C ALA A 285 -19.58 -14.32 13.08
N PHE A 286 -18.92 -13.38 13.75
CA PHE A 286 -17.88 -12.55 13.12
C PHE A 286 -16.65 -13.34 12.73
N LEU A 287 -16.24 -14.36 13.50
CA LEU A 287 -15.12 -15.22 13.14
C LEU A 287 -15.46 -16.07 11.90
N ILE A 288 -16.68 -16.62 11.82
CA ILE A 288 -17.16 -17.36 10.65
C ILE A 288 -17.26 -16.44 9.43
N VAL A 289 -17.89 -15.27 9.56
CA VAL A 289 -18.06 -14.31 8.46
C VAL A 289 -16.71 -13.74 8.03
N GLY A 290 -15.81 -13.45 8.97
CA GLY A 290 -14.48 -12.91 8.69
C GLY A 290 -13.56 -13.93 8.01
N ILE A 291 -13.47 -15.16 8.53
CA ILE A 291 -12.68 -16.22 7.89
C ILE A 291 -13.32 -16.65 6.57
N GLY A 292 -14.64 -16.84 6.55
CA GLY A 292 -15.38 -17.21 5.34
C GLY A 292 -15.28 -16.16 4.25
N GLY A 293 -15.39 -14.88 4.61
CA GLY A 293 -15.20 -13.73 3.72
C GLY A 293 -13.78 -13.67 3.17
N TYR A 294 -12.76 -13.83 4.03
CA TYR A 294 -11.36 -13.90 3.62
C TYR A 294 -11.11 -15.04 2.63
N VAL A 295 -11.51 -16.27 2.98
CA VAL A 295 -11.33 -17.46 2.13
C VAL A 295 -12.09 -17.31 0.81
N TRP A 296 -13.31 -16.76 0.85
CA TRP A 296 -14.10 -16.53 -0.35
C TRP A 296 -13.43 -15.50 -1.28
N CYS A 297 -12.98 -14.36 -0.75
CA CYS A 297 -12.28 -13.35 -1.55
C CYS A 297 -10.98 -13.91 -2.09
N ASN A 298 -10.19 -14.60 -1.27
CA ASN A 298 -8.93 -15.21 -1.68
C ASN A 298 -9.13 -16.21 -2.83
N ASN A 299 -10.16 -17.06 -2.76
CA ASN A 299 -10.42 -18.08 -3.77
C ASN A 299 -11.17 -17.59 -5.02
N ASN A 300 -11.92 -16.49 -4.94
CA ASN A 300 -12.80 -16.05 -6.03
C ASN A 300 -12.40 -14.71 -6.65
N ILE A 301 -11.70 -13.86 -5.91
CA ILE A 301 -11.27 -12.54 -6.35
C ILE A 301 -9.76 -12.59 -6.52
N VAL A 302 -9.01 -12.86 -5.45
CA VAL A 302 -7.56 -12.95 -5.52
C VAL A 302 -7.16 -14.04 -6.48
N SER A 303 -7.69 -15.27 -6.42
CA SER A 303 -7.39 -16.32 -7.41
C SER A 303 -7.76 -16.00 -8.87
N LYS A 304 -8.64 -15.02 -9.12
CA LYS A 304 -8.95 -14.51 -10.48
C LYS A 304 -8.04 -13.35 -10.89
N THR A 305 -7.51 -12.62 -9.91
CA THR A 305 -6.52 -11.54 -10.06
C THR A 305 -5.07 -12.07 -9.99
N ASP A 306 -4.86 -13.26 -9.41
CA ASP A 306 -3.63 -14.06 -9.25
C ASP A 306 -3.30 -14.86 -10.51
N SER A 307 -3.68 -14.35 -11.67
CA SER A 307 -2.60 -14.16 -12.62
C SER A 307 -1.79 -12.95 -12.12
N SER A 308 -1.06 -13.11 -11.00
CA SER A 308 0.11 -12.27 -10.76
C SER A 308 0.85 -12.29 -12.10
N PRO A 309 1.01 -11.14 -12.79
CA PRO A 309 1.61 -11.18 -14.11
C PRO A 309 2.98 -11.80 -13.91
N THR A 310 3.24 -12.95 -14.50
CA THR A 310 4.60 -13.51 -14.55
C THR A 310 5.44 -12.80 -15.61
N THR A 311 4.88 -11.75 -16.21
CA THR A 311 5.38 -11.01 -17.37
C THR A 311 4.82 -9.59 -17.32
N LEU A 312 5.53 -8.59 -17.84
CA LEU A 312 5.10 -7.18 -17.90
C LEU A 312 3.93 -6.90 -18.89
N LYS A 313 3.24 -7.94 -19.35
CA LYS A 313 2.14 -7.85 -20.32
C LYS A 313 1.01 -6.95 -19.81
N GLY A 314 0.61 -5.99 -20.64
CA GLY A 314 -0.44 -5.01 -20.35
C GLY A 314 -0.04 -3.88 -19.39
N GLN A 315 1.10 -3.99 -18.71
CA GLN A 315 1.57 -3.02 -17.70
C GLN A 315 2.35 -1.85 -18.29
N LEU A 316 2.71 -1.91 -19.59
CA LEU A 316 3.62 -0.94 -20.22
C LEU A 316 2.91 0.05 -21.16
N THR A 317 1.59 0.03 -21.20
CA THR A 317 0.78 0.75 -22.18
C THR A 317 0.95 2.27 -22.10
N ASP A 318 1.06 2.84 -20.90
CA ASP A 318 1.25 4.27 -20.72
C ASP A 318 2.67 4.72 -21.13
N PHE A 319 3.70 3.92 -20.85
CA PHE A 319 5.07 4.18 -21.33
C PHE A 319 5.15 4.16 -22.86
N ILE A 320 4.48 3.18 -23.50
CA ILE A 320 4.37 3.12 -24.96
C ILE A 320 3.69 4.38 -25.50
N ARG A 321 2.65 4.90 -24.84
CA ARG A 321 1.99 6.15 -25.25
C ARG A 321 2.94 7.35 -25.14
N ILE A 322 3.65 7.48 -24.02
CA ILE A 322 4.60 8.58 -23.77
C ILE A 322 5.73 8.56 -24.81
N GLU A 323 6.32 7.39 -25.09
CA GLU A 323 7.38 7.28 -26.10
C GLU A 323 6.88 7.54 -27.53
N ASN A 324 5.65 7.15 -27.87
CA ASN A 324 5.06 7.50 -29.18
C ASN A 324 4.85 9.01 -29.34
N ASP A 325 4.38 9.69 -28.29
CA ASP A 325 4.28 11.16 -28.29
C ASP A 325 5.67 11.80 -28.43
N MET A 326 6.67 11.26 -27.73
CA MET A 326 8.05 11.71 -27.83
C MET A 326 8.63 11.52 -29.24
N LEU A 327 8.35 10.38 -29.88
CA LEU A 327 8.76 10.09 -31.26
C LEU A 327 8.10 11.05 -32.27
N LYS A 328 6.83 11.39 -32.07
CA LYS A 328 6.13 12.39 -32.88
C LYS A 328 6.76 13.78 -32.75
N TYR A 329 7.10 14.21 -31.53
CA TYR A 329 7.76 15.49 -31.29
C TYR A 329 9.18 15.54 -31.83
N ALA A 330 9.99 14.49 -31.59
CA ALA A 330 11.33 14.36 -32.16
C ALA A 330 11.31 14.35 -33.70
N SER A 331 10.30 13.74 -34.30
CA SER A 331 10.11 13.73 -35.77
C SER A 331 9.74 15.09 -36.34
N SER A 332 9.13 15.95 -35.53
CA SER A 332 8.76 17.32 -35.90
C SER A 332 9.80 18.36 -35.47
N ASN A 333 10.98 17.93 -35.00
CA ASN A 333 12.03 18.76 -34.39
C ASN A 333 11.55 19.63 -33.20
N ASN A 334 10.46 19.26 -32.56
CA ASN A 334 9.95 19.95 -31.36
C ASN A 334 10.58 19.33 -30.10
N PHE A 335 11.85 19.65 -29.85
CA PHE A 335 12.60 19.09 -28.73
C PHE A 335 12.18 19.64 -27.36
N THR A 336 11.51 20.80 -27.31
CA THR A 336 10.97 21.33 -26.05
C THR A 336 9.87 20.40 -25.52
N SER A 337 8.90 20.04 -26.37
CA SER A 337 7.84 19.10 -25.98
C SER A 337 8.37 17.68 -25.78
N ALA A 338 9.37 17.25 -26.56
CA ALA A 338 10.00 15.94 -26.36
C ALA A 338 10.71 15.84 -24.99
N LYS A 339 11.39 16.90 -24.53
CA LYS A 339 12.02 16.94 -23.21
C LYS A 339 10.99 16.87 -22.08
N THR A 340 9.88 17.60 -22.19
CA THR A 340 8.79 17.50 -21.20
C THR A 340 8.24 16.07 -21.11
N LYS A 341 8.07 15.39 -22.26
CA LYS A 341 7.66 13.98 -22.25
C LYS A 341 8.73 13.03 -21.71
N ALA A 342 10.01 13.37 -21.84
CA ALA A 342 11.10 12.62 -21.21
C ALA A 342 11.07 12.78 -19.67
N ASP A 343 10.70 13.97 -19.17
CA ASP A 343 10.53 14.21 -17.73
C ASP A 343 9.32 13.46 -17.15
N GLU A 344 8.23 13.38 -17.89
CA GLU A 344 7.06 12.55 -17.56
C GLU A 344 7.41 11.06 -17.57
N LEU A 345 8.18 10.59 -18.58
CA LEU A 345 8.62 9.20 -18.67
C LEU A 345 9.47 8.77 -17.47
N GLU A 346 10.48 9.57 -17.10
CA GLU A 346 11.35 9.26 -15.95
C GLU A 346 10.56 9.18 -14.64
N HIS A 347 9.70 10.17 -14.39
CA HIS A 347 8.91 10.21 -13.17
C HIS A 347 7.97 8.99 -13.04
N ASP A 348 7.25 8.66 -14.10
CA ASP A 348 6.29 7.55 -14.10
C ASP A 348 7.01 6.19 -14.05
N TRP A 349 8.20 6.08 -14.68
CA TRP A 349 9.02 4.87 -14.67
C TRP A 349 9.61 4.60 -13.27
N ASP A 350 10.22 5.61 -12.64
CA ASP A 350 10.79 5.52 -11.29
C ASP A 350 9.71 5.19 -10.24
N THR A 351 8.55 5.83 -10.35
CA THR A 351 7.40 5.56 -9.46
C THR A 351 6.91 4.12 -9.60
N SER A 352 7.05 3.54 -10.80
CA SER A 352 6.61 2.18 -11.11
C SER A 352 7.69 1.11 -10.88
N GLU A 353 8.96 1.49 -10.68
CA GLU A 353 10.10 0.56 -10.53
C GLU A 353 9.83 -0.54 -9.50
N PRO A 354 9.46 -0.26 -8.23
CA PRO A 354 9.35 -1.29 -7.20
C PRO A 354 8.31 -2.36 -7.56
N LYS A 355 7.29 -1.98 -8.33
CA LYS A 355 6.23 -2.85 -8.80
C LYS A 355 6.65 -3.65 -10.03
N LEU A 356 7.16 -3.00 -11.08
CA LEU A 356 7.52 -3.65 -12.34
C LEU A 356 8.70 -4.62 -12.17
N ARG A 357 9.70 -4.23 -11.39
CA ARG A 357 10.87 -5.07 -11.10
C ARG A 357 10.51 -6.33 -10.31
N LYS A 358 9.47 -6.28 -9.48
CA LYS A 358 8.95 -7.44 -8.74
C LYS A 358 8.13 -8.40 -9.62
N ILE A 359 7.54 -7.89 -10.70
CA ILE A 359 6.73 -8.65 -11.66
C ILE A 359 7.63 -9.49 -12.58
N ASP A 360 8.62 -8.85 -13.22
CA ASP A 360 9.60 -9.53 -14.08
C ASP A 360 10.90 -8.72 -14.09
N SER A 361 11.81 -9.06 -13.19
CA SER A 361 13.08 -8.34 -13.04
C SER A 361 13.95 -8.40 -14.31
N SER A 362 13.85 -9.49 -15.07
CA SER A 362 14.70 -9.71 -16.24
C SER A 362 14.30 -8.83 -17.42
N THR A 363 13.00 -8.76 -17.71
CA THR A 363 12.47 -7.87 -18.75
C THR A 363 12.49 -6.41 -18.29
N TRP A 364 12.31 -6.14 -16.99
CA TRP A 364 12.44 -4.80 -16.44
C TRP A 364 13.84 -4.21 -16.69
N ILE A 365 14.92 -4.95 -16.40
CA ILE A 365 16.30 -4.49 -16.65
C ILE A 365 16.53 -4.19 -18.15
N GLN A 366 15.96 -5.01 -19.04
CA GLN A 366 16.08 -4.79 -20.49
C GLN A 366 15.39 -3.50 -20.93
N ILE A 367 14.20 -3.22 -20.42
CA ILE A 367 13.45 -2.00 -20.74
C ILE A 367 14.10 -0.77 -20.11
N ASP A 368 14.57 -0.89 -18.87
CA ASP A 368 15.24 0.19 -18.13
C ASP A 368 16.43 0.75 -18.94
N GLY A 369 17.28 -0.13 -19.47
CA GLY A 369 18.40 0.26 -20.33
C GLY A 369 17.98 0.95 -21.65
N THR A 370 16.80 0.62 -22.21
CA THR A 370 16.30 1.33 -23.41
C THR A 370 15.72 2.69 -23.06
N ILE A 371 15.06 2.82 -21.91
CA ILE A 371 14.54 4.09 -21.40
C ILE A 371 15.69 5.05 -21.07
N ASP A 372 16.76 4.58 -20.43
CA ASP A 372 17.98 5.36 -20.20
C ASP A 372 18.58 5.91 -21.50
N SER A 373 18.59 5.09 -22.54
CA SER A 373 19.07 5.47 -23.87
C SER A 373 18.19 6.55 -24.50
N VAL A 374 16.86 6.47 -24.31
CA VAL A 374 15.89 7.47 -24.75
C VAL A 374 16.10 8.80 -23.99
N LEU A 375 16.13 8.75 -22.66
CA LEU A 375 16.30 9.92 -21.79
C LEU A 375 17.63 10.63 -22.13
N SER A 376 18.72 9.87 -22.26
CA SER A 376 20.05 10.40 -22.61
C SER A 376 20.07 11.09 -23.98
N ALA A 377 19.43 10.51 -24.99
CA ALA A 377 19.38 11.10 -26.33
C ALA A 377 18.52 12.37 -26.38
N VAL A 378 17.30 12.31 -25.84
CA VAL A 378 16.29 13.38 -25.95
C VAL A 378 16.63 14.56 -25.04
N ARG A 379 17.15 14.32 -23.84
CA ARG A 379 17.54 15.38 -22.90
C ARG A 379 18.92 15.97 -23.17
N SER A 380 19.67 15.43 -24.12
CA SER A 380 20.98 15.97 -24.49
C SER A 380 20.93 17.48 -24.78
N LYS A 381 22.07 18.15 -24.56
CA LYS A 381 22.17 19.61 -24.73
C LYS A 381 21.78 20.05 -26.14
N ASN A 382 22.15 19.26 -27.16
CA ASN A 382 21.77 19.43 -28.56
C ASN A 382 21.23 18.10 -29.11
N PRO A 383 19.91 17.84 -29.00
CA PRO A 383 19.32 16.58 -29.44
C PRO A 383 19.43 16.38 -30.96
N ASP A 384 19.89 15.20 -31.37
CA ASP A 384 19.93 14.78 -32.77
C ASP A 384 18.64 14.03 -33.12
N ALA A 385 17.91 14.51 -34.14
CA ALA A 385 16.61 13.95 -34.52
C ALA A 385 16.69 12.48 -34.97
N ASN A 386 17.76 12.08 -35.67
CA ASN A 386 17.91 10.71 -36.16
C ASN A 386 18.30 9.77 -35.03
N LYS A 387 19.19 10.21 -34.14
CA LYS A 387 19.56 9.47 -32.93
C LYS A 387 18.35 9.27 -32.02
N CYS A 388 17.58 10.32 -31.77
CA CYS A 388 16.36 10.25 -30.95
C CYS A 388 15.35 9.27 -31.55
N LYS A 389 15.08 9.34 -32.86
CA LYS A 389 14.19 8.38 -33.55
C LYS A 389 14.65 6.94 -33.39
N THR A 390 15.96 6.70 -33.56
CA THR A 390 16.53 5.35 -33.49
C THR A 390 16.38 4.76 -32.10
N VAL A 391 16.73 5.49 -31.04
CA VAL A 391 16.60 4.99 -29.66
C VAL A 391 15.14 4.83 -29.23
N LEU A 392 14.26 5.74 -29.65
CA LEU A 392 12.82 5.66 -29.37
C LEU A 392 12.17 4.47 -30.09
N GLN A 393 12.53 4.21 -31.35
CA GLN A 393 12.03 3.04 -32.07
C GLN A 393 12.51 1.74 -31.44
N ASN A 394 13.77 1.70 -30.97
CA ASN A 394 14.30 0.55 -30.26
C ASN A 394 13.57 0.31 -28.93
N SER A 395 13.41 1.35 -28.11
CA SER A 395 12.70 1.26 -26.82
C SER A 395 11.23 0.88 -27.02
N LEU A 396 10.53 1.50 -27.99
CA LEU A 396 9.16 1.15 -28.35
C LEU A 396 8.99 -0.31 -28.78
N ASN A 397 9.94 -0.87 -29.53
CA ASN A 397 9.89 -2.28 -29.93
C ASN A 397 9.99 -3.18 -28.70
N VAL A 398 10.98 -2.94 -27.82
CA VAL A 398 11.19 -3.72 -26.60
C VAL A 398 10.00 -3.60 -25.64
N LEU A 399 9.48 -2.38 -25.43
CA LEU A 399 8.27 -2.13 -24.66
C LEU A 399 7.06 -2.86 -25.25
N SER A 400 6.86 -2.79 -26.57
CA SER A 400 5.69 -3.37 -27.24
C SER A 400 5.72 -4.90 -27.24
N GLU A 401 6.90 -5.50 -27.49
CA GLU A 401 7.12 -6.95 -27.41
C GLU A 401 6.85 -7.46 -25.98
N SER A 402 7.35 -6.72 -24.98
CA SER A 402 7.15 -7.03 -23.56
C SER A 402 5.69 -6.83 -23.10
N ASN A 403 4.95 -5.91 -23.74
CA ASN A 403 3.56 -5.61 -23.40
C ASN A 403 2.53 -6.54 -24.09
N ASN A 404 2.94 -7.28 -25.12
CA ASN A 404 2.19 -8.35 -25.81
C ASN A 404 0.72 -8.02 -26.18
N VAL A 405 0.54 -7.00 -27.03
CA VAL A 405 -0.73 -6.77 -27.77
C VAL A 405 -0.66 -7.56 -29.08
N ALA A 406 -1.63 -8.45 -29.33
CA ALA A 406 -1.76 -9.12 -30.62
C ALA A 406 -1.87 -8.08 -31.75
N PRO A 407 -1.20 -8.26 -32.90
CA PRO A 407 -1.32 -7.32 -34.00
C PRO A 407 -2.76 -7.37 -34.54
N SER A 408 -3.53 -6.31 -34.32
CA SER A 408 -4.74 -6.05 -35.08
C SER A 408 -4.32 -5.78 -36.53
N SER A 409 -4.51 -6.80 -37.36
CA SER A 409 -4.50 -6.70 -38.81
C SER A 409 -5.51 -5.65 -39.27
N ASN A 410 -5.03 -4.52 -39.80
CA ASN A 410 -5.49 -3.97 -41.08
C ASN A 410 -4.55 -2.87 -41.60
N SER A 411 -3.78 -3.25 -42.62
CA SER A 411 -3.43 -2.53 -43.86
C SER A 411 -3.23 -1.01 -43.81
N LEU A 412 -2.10 -0.50 -44.28
CA LEU A 412 -1.82 -0.51 -45.72
C LEU A 412 -0.38 -0.92 -46.09
N GLN A 413 -0.33 -1.90 -46.99
CA GLN A 413 0.81 -2.24 -47.83
C GLN A 413 1.26 -1.02 -48.66
N THR A 414 2.57 -0.91 -48.86
CA THR A 414 3.09 -0.95 -50.23
C THR A 414 4.47 -1.59 -50.28
N SER A 415 4.59 -2.46 -51.27
CA SER A 415 5.65 -3.41 -51.55
C SER A 415 6.95 -2.79 -52.02
N SER A 416 8.07 -3.44 -51.70
CA SER A 416 9.09 -3.76 -52.70
C SER A 416 9.95 -4.95 -52.26
N LYS A 417 9.48 -6.13 -52.70
CA LYS A 417 10.25 -7.21 -53.32
C LYS A 417 11.79 -7.02 -53.31
N LEU A 418 12.51 -7.90 -52.61
CA LEU A 418 13.83 -8.35 -53.06
C LEU A 418 14.07 -9.81 -52.64
N THR A 419 14.26 -10.57 -53.70
CA THR A 419 14.70 -11.95 -53.88
C THR A 419 15.70 -12.50 -52.87
N SER A 420 15.50 -13.77 -52.56
CA SER A 420 16.52 -14.73 -52.15
C SER A 420 17.76 -14.65 -53.07
N GLN A 421 18.89 -14.25 -52.49
CA GLN A 421 20.21 -14.54 -53.03
C GLN A 421 21.19 -14.86 -51.90
N SER A 422 21.96 -15.91 -52.17
CA SER A 422 23.08 -16.48 -51.42
C SER A 422 24.06 -15.47 -50.83
N ASN A 423 24.49 -15.77 -49.59
CA ASN A 423 25.70 -15.40 -48.85
C ASN A 423 26.76 -14.54 -49.60
N PRO A 424 27.37 -13.54 -48.93
CA PRO A 424 28.45 -13.89 -48.01
C PRO A 424 28.42 -13.14 -46.67
N GLN A 425 29.02 -13.78 -45.66
CA GLN A 425 29.54 -13.19 -44.44
C GLN A 425 29.90 -11.70 -44.59
N THR A 426 29.16 -10.83 -43.92
CA THR A 426 29.67 -9.54 -43.45
C THR A 426 29.73 -9.61 -41.95
N THR A 427 30.87 -10.11 -41.45
CA THR A 427 31.38 -9.79 -40.13
C THR A 427 31.36 -8.27 -39.95
N SER A 428 30.35 -7.74 -39.26
CA SER A 428 30.51 -6.46 -38.57
C SER A 428 31.53 -6.71 -37.48
N SER A 429 32.80 -6.36 -37.72
CA SER A 429 33.79 -6.36 -36.65
C SER A 429 33.32 -5.33 -35.62
N THR A 430 32.78 -5.82 -34.51
CA THR A 430 32.58 -5.04 -33.30
C THR A 430 33.91 -4.43 -32.90
N LYS A 431 33.90 -3.17 -32.45
CA LYS A 431 35.14 -2.44 -32.10
C LYS A 431 35.88 -3.06 -30.91
N LEU A 432 35.24 -4.02 -30.23
CA LEU A 432 35.71 -4.78 -29.08
C LEU A 432 36.38 -6.12 -29.45
N LYS A 433 36.53 -6.42 -30.75
CA LYS A 433 37.10 -7.68 -31.24
C LYS A 433 38.44 -8.02 -30.59
N GLY A 434 38.52 -9.20 -29.96
CA GLY A 434 39.70 -9.70 -29.24
C GLY A 434 39.91 -9.16 -27.82
N GLN A 435 39.14 -8.16 -27.36
CA GLN A 435 39.26 -7.57 -26.03
C GLN A 435 38.40 -8.27 -24.97
N LEU A 436 37.56 -9.23 -25.37
CA LEU A 436 36.63 -9.92 -24.47
C LEU A 436 37.02 -11.39 -24.20
N THR A 437 38.13 -11.84 -24.78
CA THR A 437 38.59 -13.24 -24.74
C THR A 437 38.84 -13.73 -23.30
N ASP A 438 39.34 -12.87 -22.44
CA ASP A 438 39.62 -13.21 -21.04
C ASP A 438 38.31 -13.43 -20.26
N PHE A 439 37.30 -12.56 -20.45
CA PHE A 439 35.96 -12.73 -19.85
C PHE A 439 35.27 -14.01 -20.33
N ILE A 440 35.34 -14.30 -21.63
CA ILE A 440 34.82 -15.54 -22.21
C ILE A 440 35.50 -16.77 -21.59
N THR A 441 36.79 -16.69 -21.30
CA THR A 441 37.54 -17.79 -20.67
C THR A 441 37.08 -17.99 -19.22
N ILE A 442 36.97 -16.90 -18.44
CA ILE A 442 36.49 -16.94 -17.05
C ILE A 442 35.06 -17.50 -16.98
N GLU A 443 34.16 -17.08 -17.85
CA GLU A 443 32.78 -17.59 -17.89
C GLU A 443 32.69 -19.06 -18.28
N ASN A 444 33.50 -19.54 -19.22
CA ASN A 444 33.54 -20.95 -19.59
C ASN A 444 34.10 -21.83 -18.45
N GLU A 445 35.11 -21.35 -17.73
CA GLU A 445 35.60 -22.02 -16.52
C GLU A 445 34.54 -22.05 -15.41
N MET A 446 33.83 -20.94 -15.23
CA MET A 446 32.71 -20.82 -14.30
C MET A 446 31.59 -21.81 -14.65
N LEU A 447 31.24 -21.93 -15.93
CA LEU A 447 30.25 -22.88 -16.43
C LEU A 447 30.65 -24.33 -16.14
N ASN A 448 31.94 -24.67 -16.29
CA ASN A 448 32.46 -25.99 -15.93
C ASN A 448 32.29 -26.28 -14.44
N TYR A 449 32.58 -25.32 -13.56
CA TYR A 449 32.36 -25.49 -12.13
C TYR A 449 30.87 -25.63 -11.76
N VAL A 450 29.99 -24.87 -12.40
CA VAL A 450 28.53 -25.01 -12.25
C VAL A 450 28.04 -26.39 -12.72
N ASN A 451 28.57 -26.90 -13.83
CA ASN A 451 28.27 -28.25 -14.32
C ASN A 451 28.72 -29.35 -13.36
N LEU A 452 29.86 -29.15 -12.69
CA LEU A 452 30.37 -30.04 -11.64
C LEU A 452 29.70 -29.82 -10.27
N LYS A 453 28.72 -28.91 -10.17
CA LYS A 453 28.08 -28.45 -8.91
C LYS A 453 29.07 -27.93 -7.87
N ASN A 454 30.24 -27.48 -8.31
CA ASN A 454 31.26 -26.87 -7.46
C ASN A 454 31.04 -25.35 -7.39
N PHE A 455 30.03 -24.94 -6.62
CA PHE A 455 29.66 -23.52 -6.49
C PHE A 455 30.70 -22.69 -5.73
N THR A 456 31.54 -23.32 -4.90
CA THR A 456 32.64 -22.62 -4.23
C THR A 456 33.68 -22.13 -5.23
N SER A 457 34.08 -22.98 -6.19
CA SER A 457 34.99 -22.56 -7.27
C SER A 457 34.30 -21.63 -8.27
N ALA A 458 33.01 -21.82 -8.55
CA ALA A 458 32.25 -20.92 -9.42
C ALA A 458 32.17 -19.49 -8.83
N LYS A 459 31.95 -19.35 -7.51
CA LYS A 459 31.96 -18.05 -6.83
C LYS A 459 33.32 -17.36 -6.91
N LYS A 460 34.42 -18.10 -6.73
CA LYS A 460 35.77 -17.53 -6.92
C LYS A 460 36.00 -17.01 -8.33
N LYS A 461 35.48 -17.72 -9.34
CA LYS A 461 35.55 -17.26 -10.74
C LYS A 461 34.63 -16.07 -11.01
N ALA A 462 33.50 -15.96 -10.31
CA ALA A 462 32.66 -14.76 -10.35
C ALA A 462 33.36 -13.56 -9.71
N ASP A 463 34.12 -13.76 -8.63
CA ASP A 463 34.95 -12.71 -8.01
C ASP A 463 36.09 -12.25 -8.92
N GLU A 464 36.70 -13.19 -9.64
CA GLU A 464 37.70 -12.89 -10.68
C GLU A 464 37.08 -12.12 -11.85
N LEU A 465 35.88 -12.53 -12.30
CA LEU A 465 35.14 -11.87 -13.37
C LEU A 465 34.81 -10.41 -13.03
N GLU A 466 34.28 -10.15 -11.82
CA GLU A 466 33.95 -8.79 -11.36
C GLU A 466 35.19 -7.90 -11.33
N ASN A 467 36.28 -8.37 -10.73
CA ASN A 467 37.50 -7.58 -10.60
C ASN A 467 38.11 -7.21 -11.97
N ASP A 468 38.11 -8.15 -12.90
CA ASP A 468 38.65 -7.93 -14.25
C ASP A 468 37.72 -7.04 -15.10
N TRP A 469 36.41 -7.16 -14.88
CA TRP A 469 35.39 -6.35 -15.51
C TRP A 469 35.48 -4.89 -15.05
N ASP A 470 35.49 -4.63 -13.74
CA ASP A 470 35.64 -3.29 -13.13
C ASP A 470 36.91 -2.57 -13.63
N THR A 471 38.00 -3.31 -13.78
CA THR A 471 39.28 -2.77 -14.26
C THR A 471 39.23 -2.38 -15.74
N SER A 472 38.40 -3.08 -16.53
CA SER A 472 38.30 -2.93 -17.99
C SER A 472 37.13 -2.03 -18.41
N GLU A 473 36.11 -1.88 -17.57
CA GLU A 473 34.88 -1.12 -17.79
C GLU A 473 35.13 0.29 -18.35
N PRO A 474 36.03 1.12 -17.77
CA PRO A 474 36.21 2.50 -18.24
C PRO A 474 36.84 2.58 -19.64
N LYS A 475 37.51 1.51 -20.09
CA LYS A 475 38.12 1.41 -21.42
C LYS A 475 37.13 0.86 -22.43
N LEU A 476 36.45 -0.24 -22.11
CA LEU A 476 35.48 -0.90 -23.00
C LEU A 476 34.29 0.02 -23.31
N ARG A 477 33.78 0.73 -22.29
CA ARG A 477 32.70 1.72 -22.44
C ARG A 477 33.02 2.85 -23.42
N LYS A 478 34.30 3.24 -23.54
CA LYS A 478 34.73 4.30 -24.48
C LYS A 478 34.88 3.81 -25.91
N ILE A 479 35.06 2.51 -26.12
CA ILE A 479 35.28 1.90 -27.44
C ILE A 479 33.96 1.66 -28.14
N ASP A 480 33.02 1.03 -27.44
CA ASP A 480 31.67 0.76 -27.93
C ASP A 480 30.66 0.78 -26.79
N SER A 481 30.10 1.97 -26.51
CA SER A 481 29.17 2.15 -25.40
C SER A 481 27.88 1.33 -25.56
N SER A 482 27.42 1.10 -26.79
CA SER A 482 26.21 0.32 -27.07
C SER A 482 26.40 -1.16 -26.78
N THR A 483 27.50 -1.73 -27.27
CA THR A 483 27.82 -3.14 -27.01
C THR A 483 28.26 -3.35 -25.56
N TRP A 484 28.93 -2.36 -24.95
CA TRP A 484 29.31 -2.43 -23.54
C TRP A 484 28.09 -2.54 -22.62
N ILE A 485 27.03 -1.74 -22.80
CA ILE A 485 25.79 -1.83 -21.98
C ILE A 485 25.14 -3.22 -22.08
N GLN A 486 25.14 -3.81 -23.27
CA GLN A 486 24.59 -5.16 -23.49
C GLN A 486 25.40 -6.24 -22.76
N ILE A 487 26.73 -6.10 -22.72
CA ILE A 487 27.61 -7.03 -22.03
C ILE A 487 27.52 -6.82 -20.50
N ASP A 488 27.52 -5.58 -20.04
CA ASP A 488 27.49 -5.20 -18.63
C ASP A 488 26.28 -5.82 -17.90
N GLY A 489 25.08 -5.66 -18.46
CA GLY A 489 23.87 -6.27 -17.88
C GLY A 489 23.89 -7.81 -17.87
N THR A 490 24.67 -8.44 -18.75
CA THR A 490 24.86 -9.90 -18.74
C THR A 490 25.86 -10.36 -17.70
N ILE A 491 26.92 -9.57 -17.45
CA ILE A 491 27.89 -9.81 -16.38
C ILE A 491 27.21 -9.70 -15.02
N ASP A 492 26.39 -8.68 -14.80
CA ASP A 492 25.60 -8.53 -13.56
C ASP A 492 24.65 -9.71 -13.32
N SER A 493 24.03 -10.20 -14.39
CA SER A 493 23.15 -11.38 -14.34
C SER A 493 23.92 -12.64 -13.94
N VAL A 494 25.14 -12.81 -14.44
CA VAL A 494 26.04 -13.91 -14.06
C VAL A 494 26.48 -13.80 -12.60
N LEU A 495 26.93 -12.62 -12.17
CA LEU A 495 27.37 -12.38 -10.80
C LEU A 495 26.23 -12.61 -9.80
N SER A 496 25.03 -12.10 -10.09
CA SER A 496 23.84 -12.27 -9.25
C SER A 496 23.44 -13.74 -9.12
N ALA A 497 23.36 -14.47 -10.24
CA ALA A 497 22.97 -15.88 -10.25
C ALA A 497 23.98 -16.77 -9.49
N VAL A 498 25.29 -16.56 -9.72
CA VAL A 498 26.34 -17.42 -9.18
C VAL A 498 26.68 -17.09 -7.73
N ARG A 499 26.61 -15.82 -7.32
CA ARG A 499 26.93 -15.40 -5.96
C ARG A 499 25.78 -15.55 -4.97
N SER A 500 24.56 -15.82 -5.44
CA SER A 500 23.39 -16.11 -4.62
C SER A 500 23.71 -17.00 -3.41
N ASN A 501 23.02 -16.75 -2.29
CA ASN A 501 23.16 -17.55 -1.06
C ASN A 501 22.86 -19.04 -1.30
N ASN A 502 21.97 -19.34 -2.27
CA ASN A 502 21.67 -20.70 -2.71
C ASN A 502 21.61 -20.75 -4.25
N PRO A 503 22.76 -20.90 -4.92
CA PRO A 503 22.84 -20.77 -6.38
C PRO A 503 22.17 -21.96 -7.08
N ASN A 504 21.23 -21.66 -7.98
CA ASN A 504 20.51 -22.66 -8.78
C ASN A 504 21.31 -23.01 -10.04
N SER A 505 21.60 -24.29 -10.26
CA SER A 505 22.42 -24.73 -11.41
C SER A 505 21.79 -24.42 -12.77
N GLY A 506 20.46 -24.36 -12.87
CA GLY A 506 19.77 -24.03 -14.12
C GLY A 506 19.88 -22.54 -14.44
N GLU A 507 19.60 -21.69 -13.44
CA GLU A 507 19.70 -20.23 -13.56
C GLU A 507 21.14 -19.78 -13.82
N CYS A 508 22.12 -20.36 -13.11
CA CYS A 508 23.54 -20.08 -13.34
C CYS A 508 23.95 -20.44 -14.78
N LYS A 509 23.52 -21.59 -15.29
CA LYS A 509 23.85 -22.01 -16.67
C LYS A 509 23.22 -21.08 -17.69
N SER A 510 21.94 -20.75 -17.54
CA SER A 510 21.25 -19.84 -18.44
C SER A 510 21.89 -18.45 -18.46
N ALA A 511 22.24 -17.90 -17.29
CA ALA A 511 22.90 -16.61 -17.17
C ALA A 511 24.29 -16.62 -17.84
N ILE A 512 25.13 -17.61 -17.53
CA ILE A 512 26.47 -17.74 -18.10
C ILE A 512 26.40 -17.96 -19.61
N GLN A 513 25.52 -18.84 -20.09
CA GLN A 513 25.39 -19.10 -21.53
C GLN A 513 24.87 -17.87 -22.29
N ASN A 514 23.96 -17.10 -21.71
CA ASN A 514 23.48 -15.86 -22.30
C ASN A 514 24.63 -14.83 -22.41
N SER A 515 25.37 -14.62 -21.32
CA SER A 515 26.52 -13.71 -21.29
C SER A 515 27.60 -14.14 -22.28
N THR A 516 27.99 -15.42 -22.28
CA THR A 516 28.99 -15.96 -23.19
C THR A 516 28.56 -15.85 -24.66
N ASN A 517 27.28 -16.01 -24.99
CA ASN A 517 26.80 -15.82 -26.36
C ASN A 517 26.91 -14.35 -26.82
N ILE A 518 26.60 -13.41 -25.93
CA ILE A 518 26.69 -11.97 -26.20
C ILE A 518 28.15 -11.53 -26.30
N LEU A 519 29.01 -11.99 -25.38
CA LEU A 519 30.47 -11.79 -25.42
C LEU A 519 31.07 -12.35 -26.71
N ASN A 520 30.70 -13.57 -27.14
CA ASN A 520 31.19 -14.16 -28.40
C ASN A 520 30.68 -13.43 -29.65
N GLY A 521 29.48 -12.86 -29.61
CA GLY A 521 28.97 -12.01 -30.68
C GLY A 521 29.69 -10.65 -30.75
N ALA A 522 30.22 -10.19 -29.62
CA ALA A 522 30.92 -8.92 -29.46
C ALA A 522 32.45 -9.02 -29.60
N ASN A 523 33.03 -10.21 -29.48
CA ASN A 523 34.48 -10.48 -29.57
C ASN A 523 34.91 -10.87 -31.00
#